data_AF-A0A821UXF1-F1
#
_entry.id   AF-A0A821UXF1-F1
#
_cell.length_a   1.000
_cell.length_b   1.000
_cell.length_c   1.000
_cell.angle_alpha   90.00
_cell.angle_beta   90.00
_cell.angle_gamma   90.00
#
_symmetry.space_group_name_H-M   'P 1'
#
loop_
_entity.id
_entity.type
_entity.pdbx_description
1 polymer ?
#
loop_
_entity_poly.entity_id
_entity_poly.type
_entity_poly.pdbx_seq_one_letter_code
_entity_poly.pdbx_strand_id
1 'polypeptide(L)'
;MLISICISLLILPLFATFDIENRFSYCLKNLQRMYYFIIQAFLSQDQMNAKVSLSHTSIIEQVFRQTMIIIQLRIAEAQYEPSRLVEKIFYRK
;
A
#
# COMPACT_ATOMS: atom_id res chain seq x y z
N MET A 1 1.10 6.55 -35.07
CA MET A 1 0.96 5.27 -34.35
C MET A 1 2.18 4.93 -33.51
N LEU A 2 3.39 4.80 -34.08
CA LEU A 2 4.61 4.46 -33.32
C LEU A 2 4.91 5.40 -32.14
N ILE A 3 4.82 6.72 -32.35
CA ILE A 3 5.02 7.72 -31.29
C ILE A 3 4.00 7.56 -30.15
N SER A 4 2.74 7.30 -30.48
CA SER A 4 1.69 7.04 -29.49
C SER A 4 1.96 5.76 -28.70
N ILE A 5 2.40 4.68 -29.34
CA ILE A 5 2.76 3.42 -28.68
C ILE A 5 3.97 3.61 -27.75
N CYS A 6 4.99 4.37 -28.16
CA CYS A 6 6.15 4.69 -27.33
C CYS A 6 5.79 5.56 -26.13
N ILE A 7 4.90 6.54 -26.30
CA ILE A 7 4.39 7.38 -25.22
C ILE A 7 3.58 6.53 -24.23
N SER A 8 2.71 5.65 -24.71
CA SER A 8 1.98 4.69 -23.87
C SER A 8 2.93 3.79 -23.08
N LEU A 9 3.98 3.25 -23.74
CA LEU A 9 4.98 2.38 -23.11
C LEU A 9 5.86 3.08 -22.07
N LEU A 10 6.07 4.39 -22.17
CA LEU A 10 6.86 5.17 -21.20
C LEU A 10 5.99 5.66 -20.03
N ILE A 11 4.77 6.10 -20.32
CA ILE A 11 3.88 6.70 -19.34
C ILE A 11 3.23 5.63 -18.43
N LEU A 12 2.92 4.45 -18.96
CA LEU A 12 2.29 3.37 -18.18
C LEU A 12 3.16 2.85 -17.02
N PRO A 13 4.44 2.50 -17.24
CA PRO A 13 5.32 2.07 -16.16
C PRO A 13 5.42 3.15 -15.09
N LEU A 14 5.49 4.43 -15.50
CA LEU A 14 5.56 5.57 -14.59
C LEU A 14 4.31 5.64 -13.69
N PHE A 15 3.10 5.59 -14.23
CA PHE A 15 1.88 5.61 -13.42
C PHE A 15 1.71 4.38 -12.53
N ALA A 16 2.08 3.20 -13.03
CA ALA A 16 2.08 1.98 -12.22
C ALA A 16 3.09 2.08 -11.06
N THR A 17 4.28 2.64 -11.31
CA THR A 17 5.27 2.90 -10.26
C THR A 17 4.80 3.95 -9.26
N PHE A 18 4.10 5.01 -9.69
CA PHE A 18 3.55 6.02 -8.79
C PHE A 18 2.46 5.47 -7.86
N ASP A 19 1.55 4.60 -8.35
CA ASP A 19 0.53 3.97 -7.48
C ASP A 19 1.19 3.01 -6.46
N ILE A 20 2.21 2.26 -6.89
CA ILE A 20 2.98 1.39 -6.00
C ILE A 20 3.73 2.21 -4.94
N GLU A 21 4.43 3.28 -5.35
CA GLU A 21 5.17 4.18 -4.45
C GLU A 21 4.23 4.83 -3.42
N ASN A 22 3.08 5.36 -3.85
CA ASN A 22 2.08 5.93 -2.95
C ASN A 22 1.57 4.91 -1.92
N ARG A 23 1.36 3.66 -2.32
CA ARG A 23 0.95 2.58 -1.41
C ARG A 23 2.06 2.21 -0.44
N PHE A 24 3.32 2.22 -0.86
CA PHE A 24 4.47 2.04 0.03
C PHE A 24 4.57 3.18 1.05
N SER A 25 4.42 4.44 0.63
CA SER A 25 4.40 5.59 1.53
C SER A 25 3.24 5.52 2.52
N TYR A 26 2.05 5.09 2.07
CA TYR A 26 0.89 4.85 2.95
C TYR A 26 1.17 3.77 3.99
N CYS A 27 1.76 2.65 3.57
CA CYS A 27 2.20 1.58 4.45
C CYS A 27 3.22 2.06 5.50
N LEU A 28 4.25 2.79 5.09
CA LEU A 28 5.27 3.36 5.99
C LEU A 28 4.66 4.32 7.02
N LYS A 29 3.77 5.22 6.58
CA LYS A 29 3.09 6.17 7.47
C LYS A 29 2.26 5.45 8.53
N ASN A 30 1.55 4.39 8.15
CA ASN A 30 0.77 3.59 9.08
C ASN A 30 1.64 2.76 10.04
N LEU A 31 2.77 2.26 9.56
CA LEU A 31 3.74 1.53 10.39
C LEU A 31 4.36 2.45 11.44
N GLN A 32 4.72 3.68 11.07
CA GLN A 32 5.16 4.72 12.02
C GLN A 32 4.06 5.06 13.05
N ARG A 33 2.80 5.16 12.60
CA ARG A 33 1.65 5.41 13.49
C ARG A 33 1.41 4.25 14.46
N MET A 34 1.64 3.02 14.02
CA MET A 34 1.58 1.83 14.88
C MET A 34 2.66 1.89 15.96
N TYR A 35 3.91 2.21 15.60
CA TYR A 35 4.98 2.42 16.59
C TYR A 35 4.64 3.50 17.62
N TYR A 36 4.06 4.62 17.18
CA TYR A 36 3.60 5.67 18.09
C TYR A 36 2.59 5.15 19.10
N PHE A 37 1.56 4.41 18.66
CA PHE A 37 0.56 3.84 19.57
C PHE A 37 1.11 2.77 20.50
N ILE A 38 2.08 1.96 20.06
CA ILE A 38 2.77 0.99 20.92
C ILE A 38 3.52 1.74 22.03
N ILE A 39 4.33 2.75 21.68
CA ILE A 39 5.07 3.55 22.66
C ILE A 39 4.10 4.25 23.62
N GLN A 40 3.02 4.82 23.11
CA GLN A 40 1.97 5.45 23.93
C GLN A 40 1.33 4.46 24.89
N ALA A 41 1.07 3.22 24.46
CA ALA A 41 0.52 2.18 25.33
C ALA A 41 1.47 1.81 26.47
N PHE A 42 2.78 1.71 26.19
CA PHE A 42 3.81 1.42 27.19
C PHE A 42 4.02 2.57 28.20
N LEU A 43 3.89 3.81 27.74
CA LEU A 43 4.04 4.99 28.59
C LEU A 43 2.76 5.35 29.37
N SER A 44 1.62 4.75 29.00
CA SER A 44 0.34 5.04 29.64
C SER A 44 0.28 4.42 31.03
N GLN A 45 0.07 5.26 32.06
CA GLN A 45 -0.12 4.81 33.44
C GLN A 45 -1.50 4.15 33.65
N ASP A 46 -2.48 4.51 32.83
CA ASP A 46 -3.81 3.91 32.81
C ASP A 46 -3.86 2.71 31.87
N GLN A 47 -4.21 1.54 32.43
CA GLN A 47 -4.35 0.27 31.71
C GLN A 47 -5.46 0.31 30.64
N MET A 48 -6.52 1.10 30.85
CA MET A 48 -7.61 1.24 29.88
C MET A 48 -7.10 1.95 28.61
N ASN A 49 -6.39 3.07 28.78
CA ASN A 49 -5.78 3.81 27.68
C ASN A 49 -4.68 3.02 26.96
N ALA A 50 -3.92 2.20 27.70
CA ALA A 50 -2.94 1.29 27.10
C ALA A 50 -3.64 0.24 26.21
N LYS A 51 -4.73 -0.37 26.67
CA LYS A 51 -5.53 -1.33 25.89
C LYS A 51 -6.14 -0.72 24.64
N VAL A 52 -6.67 0.51 24.74
CA VAL A 52 -7.22 1.24 23.59
C VAL A 52 -6.12 1.57 22.56
N SER A 53 -4.94 1.98 23.02
CA SER A 53 -3.80 2.25 22.12
C SER A 53 -3.34 0.96 21.41
N LEU A 54 -3.31 -0.18 22.11
CA LEU A 54 -3.00 -1.48 21.51
C LEU A 54 -4.09 -1.96 20.54
N SER A 55 -5.37 -1.72 20.81
CA SER A 55 -6.43 -2.07 19.86
C SER A 55 -6.31 -1.28 18.56
N HIS A 56 -5.94 0.02 18.64
CA HIS A 56 -5.61 0.82 17.45
C HIS A 56 -4.44 0.24 16.65
N THR A 57 -3.42 -0.32 17.31
CA THR A 57 -2.31 -0.97 16.60
C THR A 57 -2.76 -2.20 15.83
N SER A 58 -3.65 -3.01 16.40
CA SER A 58 -4.18 -4.21 15.74
C SER A 58 -5.02 -3.87 14.49
N ILE A 59 -5.82 -2.81 14.56
CA ILE A 59 -6.59 -2.31 13.39
C ILE A 59 -5.62 -1.87 12.28
N ILE A 60 -4.57 -1.12 12.63
CA ILE A 60 -3.57 -0.67 11.66
C ILE A 60 -2.81 -1.85 11.05
N GLU A 61 -2.45 -2.85 11.85
CA GLU A 61 -1.78 -4.06 11.37
C GLU A 61 -2.65 -4.80 10.35
N GLN A 62 -3.96 -4.92 10.61
CA GLN A 62 -4.89 -5.58 9.70
C GLN A 62 -4.98 -4.84 8.35
N VAL A 63 -5.08 -3.51 8.37
CA VAL A 63 -5.09 -2.67 7.15
C VAL A 63 -3.77 -2.78 6.40
N PHE A 64 -2.65 -2.82 7.12
CA PHE A 64 -1.32 -3.01 6.53
C PHE A 64 -1.20 -4.36 5.83
N ARG A 65 -1.60 -5.46 6.49
CA ARG A 65 -1.59 -6.81 5.89
C ARG A 65 -2.41 -6.87 4.62
N GLN A 66 -3.62 -6.32 4.62
CA GLN A 66 -4.48 -6.27 3.43
C GLN A 66 -3.82 -5.47 2.28
N THR A 67 -3.23 -4.32 2.60
CA THR A 67 -2.55 -3.48 1.60
C THR A 67 -1.33 -4.19 1.02
N MET A 68 -0.56 -4.90 1.86
CA MET A 68 0.63 -5.65 1.44
C MET A 68 0.29 -6.83 0.52
N ILE A 69 -0.81 -7.55 0.79
CA ILE A 69 -1.32 -8.61 -0.09
C ILE A 69 -1.66 -8.04 -1.47
N ILE A 70 -2.30 -6.87 -1.53
CA ILE A 70 -2.63 -6.21 -2.81
C ILE A 70 -1.36 -5.83 -3.58
N ILE A 71 -0.34 -5.29 -2.89
CA ILE A 71 0.94 -4.95 -3.52
C ILE A 71 1.61 -6.20 -4.09
N GLN A 72 1.70 -7.28 -3.30
CA GLN A 72 2.29 -8.55 -3.74
C GLN A 72 1.56 -9.12 -4.96
N LEU A 73 0.23 -9.10 -4.96
CA LEU A 73 -0.58 -9.57 -6.08
C LEU A 73 -0.35 -8.74 -7.34
N ARG A 74 -0.21 -7.41 -7.22
CA ARG A 74 0.13 -6.53 -8.34
C ARG A 74 1.54 -6.73 -8.88
N ILE A 75 2.52 -6.96 -8.00
CA ILE A 75 3.89 -7.29 -8.41
C ILE A 75 3.91 -8.63 -9.16
N ALA A 76 3.20 -9.64 -8.66
CA ALA A 76 3.06 -10.92 -9.33
C ALA A 76 2.35 -10.78 -10.69
N GLU A 77 1.24 -10.04 -10.77
CA GLU A 77 0.56 -9.75 -12.05
C GLU A 77 1.50 -9.04 -13.05
N ALA A 78 2.31 -8.08 -12.59
CA ALA A 78 3.28 -7.40 -13.44
C ALA A 78 4.40 -8.32 -13.94
N GLN A 79 4.81 -9.31 -13.14
CA GLN A 79 5.85 -10.27 -13.49
C GLN A 79 5.37 -11.36 -14.45
N TYR A 80 4.17 -11.90 -14.23
CA TYR A 80 3.68 -13.07 -14.98
C TYR A 80 2.73 -12.73 -16.13
N GLU A 81 1.95 -11.65 -16.02
CA GLU A 81 0.95 -11.26 -17.02
C GLU A 81 0.86 -9.73 -17.19
N PRO A 82 1.93 -9.07 -17.68
CA PRO A 82 2.00 -7.61 -17.78
C PRO A 82 0.86 -7.01 -18.62
N SER A 83 0.41 -7.70 -19.68
CA SER A 83 -0.71 -7.27 -20.53
C SER A 83 -2.05 -7.17 -19.79
N ARG A 84 -2.33 -8.10 -18.85
CA ARG A 84 -3.55 -8.08 -18.02
C ARG A 84 -3.52 -6.99 -16.96
N LEU A 85 -2.35 -6.69 -16.41
CA LEU A 85 -2.18 -5.57 -15.49
C LEU A 85 -2.47 -4.24 -16.22
N VAL A 86 -1.96 -4.09 -17.44
CA VAL A 86 -2.25 -2.95 -18.32
C VAL A 86 -3.74 -2.82 -18.61
N GLU A 87 -4.43 -3.91 -18.99
CA GLU A 87 -5.88 -3.91 -19.19
C GLU A 87 -6.66 -3.50 -17.93
N LYS A 88 -6.30 -4.02 -16.75
CA LYS A 88 -6.98 -3.67 -15.49
C LYS A 88 -6.77 -2.22 -15.07
N ILE A 89 -5.64 -1.60 -15.42
CA ILE A 89 -5.40 -0.18 -15.19
C ILE A 89 -6.23 0.67 -16.16
N PHE A 90 -6.38 0.25 -17.42
CA PHE A 90 -7.13 0.99 -18.45
C PHE A 90 -8.65 0.83 -18.37
N TYR A 91 -9.16 -0.35 -17.99
CA TYR A 91 -10.59 -0.67 -17.96
C TYR A 91 -11.27 -0.44 -16.60
N ARG A 92 -10.54 0.10 -15.61
CA ARG A 92 -11.17 0.64 -14.40
C ARG A 92 -11.89 1.95 -14.73
N LYS A 93 -13.13 1.84 -15.23
CA LYS A 93 -14.15 2.89 -15.06
C LYS A 93 -14.59 2.97 -13.61
#